data_AF-W6TKT0-F1
#
_entry.id   AF-W6TKT0-F1
#
_cell.length_a   1.000
_cell.length_b   1.000
_cell.length_c   1.000
_cell.angle_alpha   90.00
_cell.angle_beta   90.00
_cell.angle_gamma   90.00
#
_symmetry.space_group_name_H-M   'P 1'
#
loop_
_entity.id
_entity.type
_entity.pdbx_description
1 polymer ?
#
loop_
_entity_poly.entity_id
_entity_poly.type
_entity_poly.pdbx_seq_one_letter_code
_entity_poly.pdbx_strand_id
1 'polypeptide(L)'
;MIGDKLIDRLSLLAFNIIFNTIDINNGVFKNTNMLKLQYSKDEKGLKELAVMLDDVCVKWDMFVEQVKNIINEASNLNIKSNVIHKLIQFYDLDLNNPNQQCKYDDKLCNLKNEFLNSYLKTTNKIKSLI
;
A
#
# COMPACT_ATOMS: atom_id res chain seq x y z
N MET A 1 -6.94 -22.38 -7.02
CA MET A 1 -5.89 -22.39 -8.06
C MET A 1 -4.89 -21.27 -7.79
N ILE A 2 -3.68 -21.24 -8.39
CA ILE A 2 -2.71 -20.13 -8.17
C ILE A 2 -3.25 -18.80 -8.72
N GLY A 3 -4.03 -18.83 -9.81
CA GLY A 3 -4.74 -17.67 -10.35
C GLY A 3 -5.72 -17.05 -9.35
N ASP A 4 -6.60 -17.85 -8.76
CA ASP A 4 -7.56 -17.35 -7.75
C ASP A 4 -6.83 -16.74 -6.55
N LYS A 5 -5.75 -17.38 -6.08
CA LYS A 5 -4.93 -16.85 -4.98
C LYS A 5 -4.24 -15.53 -5.33
N LEU A 6 -3.82 -15.35 -6.59
CA LEU A 6 -3.27 -14.08 -7.06
C LEU A 6 -4.34 -12.99 -7.05
N ILE A 7 -5.53 -13.29 -7.59
CA ILE A 7 -6.67 -12.36 -7.61
C ILE A 7 -7.06 -11.98 -6.17
N ASP A 8 -7.14 -12.96 -5.27
CA ASP A 8 -7.45 -12.74 -3.86
C ASP A 8 -6.41 -11.84 -3.19
N ARG A 9 -5.11 -12.07 -3.45
CA ARG A 9 -4.02 -11.28 -2.86
C ARG A 9 -3.97 -9.87 -3.42
N LEU A 10 -4.15 -9.69 -4.73
CA LEU A 10 -4.26 -8.35 -5.34
C LEU A 10 -5.52 -7.62 -4.86
N SER A 11 -6.63 -8.34 -4.68
CA SER A 11 -7.88 -7.78 -4.14
C SER A 11 -7.72 -7.40 -2.67
N LEU A 12 -7.08 -8.24 -1.85
CA LEU A 12 -6.72 -7.91 -0.46
C LEU A 12 -5.79 -6.72 -0.39
N LEU A 13 -4.88 -6.58 -1.35
CA LEU A 13 -3.97 -5.44 -1.42
C LEU A 13 -4.74 -4.17 -1.74
N ALA A 14 -5.59 -4.18 -2.77
CA ALA A 14 -6.47 -3.07 -3.08
C ALA A 14 -7.41 -2.73 -1.90
N PHE A 15 -8.00 -3.74 -1.25
CA PHE A 15 -8.92 -3.56 -0.14
C PHE A 15 -8.22 -3.00 1.11
N ASN A 16 -7.17 -3.68 1.59
CA ASN A 16 -6.49 -3.29 2.82
C ASN A 16 -5.78 -1.94 2.70
N ILE A 17 -5.40 -1.52 1.48
CA ILE A 17 -4.69 -0.27 1.27
C ILE A 17 -5.64 0.85 0.90
N ILE A 18 -6.53 0.67 -0.09
CA ILE A 18 -7.38 1.75 -0.59
C ILE A 18 -8.57 1.97 0.35
N PHE A 19 -9.27 0.91 0.76
CA PHE A 19 -10.46 1.07 1.61
C PHE A 19 -10.08 1.53 3.02
N ASN A 20 -9.06 0.96 3.66
CA ASN A 20 -8.68 1.44 5.01
C ASN A 20 -8.16 2.89 5.01
N THR A 21 -7.68 3.40 3.87
CA THR A 21 -7.16 4.78 3.76
C THR A 21 -8.26 5.79 3.45
N ILE A 22 -9.05 5.53 2.40
CA ILE A 22 -9.92 6.53 1.75
C ILE A 22 -11.41 6.18 1.87
N ASP A 23 -11.79 5.13 2.59
CA ASP A 23 -13.20 4.87 2.89
C ASP A 23 -13.77 6.08 3.64
N ILE A 24 -14.76 6.71 3.02
CA ILE A 24 -15.41 7.94 3.50
C ILE A 24 -16.06 7.79 4.88
N ASN A 25 -16.37 6.56 5.28
CA ASN A 25 -17.03 6.19 6.53
C ASN A 25 -16.06 5.58 7.54
N ASN A 26 -15.18 4.67 7.11
CA ASN A 26 -14.36 3.85 8.00
C ASN A 26 -12.85 4.11 7.89
N GLY A 27 -12.42 4.82 6.85
CA GLY A 27 -11.02 5.09 6.58
C GLY A 27 -10.42 6.14 7.50
N VAL A 28 -9.10 6.25 7.46
CA VAL A 28 -8.38 7.27 8.23
C VAL A 28 -8.78 8.69 7.80
N PHE A 29 -9.08 8.88 6.50
CA PHE A 29 -9.60 10.13 5.93
C PHE A 29 -11.13 10.21 5.86
N LYS A 30 -11.84 9.46 6.71
CA LYS A 30 -13.30 9.59 6.81
C LYS A 30 -13.74 11.04 7.03
N ASN A 31 -14.95 11.37 6.60
CA ASN A 31 -15.49 12.74 6.60
C ASN A 31 -15.36 13.44 7.96
N THR A 32 -15.59 12.71 9.05
CA THR A 32 -15.48 13.25 10.41
C THR A 32 -14.07 13.67 10.78
N ASN A 33 -13.05 12.92 10.37
CA ASN A 33 -11.65 13.29 10.61
C ASN A 33 -11.25 14.48 9.72
N MET A 34 -11.71 14.49 8.46
CA MET A 34 -11.46 15.61 7.55
C MET A 34 -12.05 16.92 8.05
N LEU A 35 -13.28 16.90 8.59
CA LEU A 35 -13.89 18.07 9.21
C LEU A 35 -13.06 18.57 10.40
N LYS A 36 -12.59 17.67 11.27
CA LYS A 36 -11.73 18.06 12.40
C LYS A 36 -10.42 18.71 11.95
N LEU A 37 -9.78 18.13 10.93
CA LEU A 37 -8.55 18.69 10.36
C LEU A 37 -8.79 20.07 9.73
N GLN A 38 -9.92 20.28 9.05
CA GLN A 38 -10.30 21.56 8.46
C GLN A 38 -10.40 22.68 9.50
N TYR A 39 -10.85 22.37 10.72
CA TYR A 39 -10.95 23.33 11.82
C TYR A 39 -9.73 23.36 12.75
N SER A 40 -8.68 22.59 12.44
CA SER A 40 -7.45 22.58 13.24
C SER A 40 -6.69 23.91 13.10
N LYS A 41 -6.18 24.42 14.23
CA LYS A 41 -5.31 25.60 14.27
C LYS A 41 -3.82 25.27 14.17
N ASP A 42 -3.48 23.97 14.12
CA ASP A 42 -2.09 23.53 14.00
C ASP A 42 -1.63 23.54 12.53
N GLU A 43 -1.39 24.74 12.00
CA GLU A 43 -0.94 24.91 10.61
C GLU A 43 0.35 24.15 10.29
N LYS A 44 1.27 24.07 11.26
CA LYS A 44 2.54 23.34 11.09
C LYS A 44 2.26 21.85 10.99
N GLY A 45 1.46 21.30 11.89
CA GLY A 45 1.04 19.90 11.85
C GLY A 45 0.29 19.53 10.57
N LEU A 46 -0.55 20.43 10.05
CA LEU A 46 -1.24 20.25 8.76
C LEU A 46 -0.28 20.28 7.57
N LYS A 47 0.70 21.17 7.54
CA LYS A 47 1.75 21.19 6.50
C LYS A 47 2.60 19.93 6.51
N GLU A 48 3.00 19.47 7.70
CA GLU A 48 3.69 18.19 7.87
C GLU A 48 2.85 17.02 7.37
N LEU A 49 1.55 17.01 7.71
CA LEU A 49 0.62 15.98 7.24
C LEU A 49 0.51 15.97 5.71
N ALA A 50 0.46 17.13 5.06
CA ALA A 50 0.42 17.21 3.59
C ALA A 50 1.67 16.59 2.95
N VAL A 51 2.87 16.89 3.46
CA VAL A 51 4.12 16.28 2.97
C VAL A 51 4.14 14.77 3.18
N MET A 52 3.64 14.29 4.33
CA MET A 52 3.55 12.85 4.61
C MET A 52 2.56 12.15 3.67
N LEU A 53 1.46 12.82 3.30
CA LEU A 53 0.51 12.33 2.32
C LEU A 53 1.12 12.21 0.92
N ASP A 54 1.87 13.22 0.48
CA ASP A 54 2.58 13.18 -0.80
C ASP A 54 3.57 12.00 -0.84
N ASP A 55 4.31 11.76 0.24
CA ASP A 55 5.21 10.60 0.36
C ASP A 55 4.47 9.25 0.28
N VAL A 56 3.29 9.14 0.90
CA VAL A 56 2.44 7.95 0.78
C VAL A 56 2.00 7.72 -0.66
N CYS A 57 1.59 8.78 -1.38
CA CYS A 57 1.21 8.71 -2.79
C CYS A 57 2.37 8.23 -3.67
N VAL A 58 3.57 8.81 -3.49
CA VAL A 58 4.76 8.41 -4.24
C VAL A 58 5.09 6.93 -4.01
N LYS A 59 5.05 6.48 -2.75
CA LYS A 59 5.33 5.06 -2.42
C LYS A 59 4.27 4.11 -2.96
N TRP A 60 3.02 4.53 -2.97
CA TRP A 60 1.93 3.78 -3.61
C TRP A 60 2.20 3.59 -5.10
N ASP A 61 2.54 4.67 -5.81
CA ASP A 61 2.80 4.62 -7.24
C ASP A 61 3.99 3.71 -7.55
N MET A 62 5.08 3.81 -6.78
CA MET A 62 6.25 2.92 -6.92
C MET A 62 5.87 1.45 -6.70
N PHE A 63 5.06 1.17 -5.68
CA PHE A 63 4.57 -0.19 -5.40
C PHE A 63 3.71 -0.72 -6.55
N VAL A 64 2.71 0.04 -7.00
CA VAL A 64 1.81 -0.34 -8.10
C VAL A 64 2.57 -0.55 -9.40
N GLU A 65 3.56 0.29 -9.69
CA GLU A 65 4.40 0.14 -10.87
C GLU A 65 5.20 -1.17 -10.82
N GLN A 66 5.72 -1.55 -9.65
CA GLN A 66 6.37 -2.84 -9.48
C GLN A 66 5.40 -4.01 -9.68
N VAL A 67 4.16 -3.92 -9.20
CA VAL A 67 3.10 -4.92 -9.45
C VAL A 67 2.86 -5.07 -10.96
N LYS A 68 2.67 -3.95 -11.68
CA LYS A 68 2.46 -3.95 -13.13
C LYS A 68 3.62 -4.60 -13.88
N ASN A 69 4.86 -4.25 -13.52
CA ASN A 69 6.06 -4.81 -14.15
C ASN A 69 6.13 -6.33 -13.98
N ILE A 70 5.84 -6.85 -12.79
CA ILE A 70 5.83 -8.31 -12.55
C ILE A 70 4.75 -8.99 -13.40
N ILE A 71 3.55 -8.40 -13.51
CA ILE A 71 2.46 -8.93 -14.34
C ILE A 71 2.86 -8.94 -15.82
N ASN A 72 3.42 -7.83 -16.33
CA ASN A 72 3.87 -7.69 -17.71
C ASN A 72 5.00 -8.67 -18.05
N GLU A 73 5.96 -8.83 -17.14
CA GLU A 73 7.02 -9.81 -17.29
C GLU A 73 6.45 -11.24 -17.29
N ALA A 74 5.49 -11.54 -16.42
CA ALA A 74 4.83 -12.83 -16.38
C ALA A 74 4.05 -13.13 -17.68
N SER A 75 3.38 -12.13 -18.27
CA SER A 75 2.62 -12.32 -19.52
C SER A 75 3.50 -12.59 -20.73
N ASN A 76 4.78 -12.20 -20.69
CA ASN A 76 5.75 -12.47 -21.77
C ASN A 76 6.39 -13.86 -21.68
N LEU A 77 6.02 -14.69 -20.70
CA LEU A 77 6.57 -16.03 -20.52
C LEU A 77 5.69 -17.09 -21.19
N ASN A 78 6.32 -17.99 -21.94
CA ASN A 78 5.62 -19.00 -22.73
C ASN A 78 5.46 -20.34 -22.00
N ILE A 79 6.05 -20.47 -20.81
CA ILE A 79 6.05 -21.71 -20.01
C ILE A 79 5.24 -21.46 -18.74
N LYS A 80 4.18 -22.24 -18.55
CA LYS A 80 3.26 -22.14 -17.39
C LYS A 80 3.98 -22.11 -16.04
N SER A 81 5.01 -22.94 -15.85
CA SER A 81 5.78 -22.97 -14.60
C SER A 81 6.51 -21.66 -14.33
N ASN A 82 7.02 -20.99 -15.37
CA ASN A 82 7.74 -19.73 -15.25
C ASN A 82 6.78 -18.59 -14.92
N VAL A 83 5.60 -18.57 -15.55
CA VAL A 83 4.51 -17.64 -15.20
C VAL A 83 4.15 -17.79 -13.72
N ILE A 84 3.93 -19.03 -13.26
CA ILE A 84 3.61 -19.32 -11.86
C ILE A 84 4.73 -18.85 -10.93
N HIS A 85 5.98 -19.18 -11.24
CA HIS A 85 7.13 -18.79 -10.42
C HIS A 85 7.29 -17.27 -10.34
N LYS A 86 6.95 -16.55 -11.41
CA LYS A 86 6.97 -15.09 -11.41
C LYS A 86 5.87 -14.49 -10.53
N LEU A 87 4.66 -15.04 -10.59
CA LEU A 87 3.51 -14.51 -9.86
C LEU A 87 3.46 -14.96 -8.38
N ILE A 88 4.22 -15.98 -7.98
CA ILE A 88 4.23 -16.48 -6.60
C ILE A 88 4.73 -15.43 -5.59
N GLN A 89 5.48 -14.43 -6.06
CA GLN A 89 6.00 -13.32 -5.27
C GLN A 89 4.88 -12.57 -4.54
N PHE A 90 3.72 -12.40 -5.18
CA PHE A 90 2.55 -11.77 -4.58
C PHE A 90 1.93 -12.60 -3.46
N TYR A 91 2.08 -13.92 -3.50
CA TYR A 91 1.52 -14.82 -2.51
C TYR A 91 2.27 -14.74 -1.17
N ASP A 92 3.58 -14.52 -1.23
CA ASP A 92 4.46 -14.43 -0.07
C ASP A 92 4.38 -13.07 0.64
N LEU A 93 3.64 -12.09 0.10
CA LEU A 93 3.44 -10.80 0.74
C LEU A 93 2.46 -10.90 1.92
N ASP A 94 2.94 -10.55 3.10
CA ASP A 94 2.12 -10.25 4.26
C ASP A 94 1.76 -8.77 4.26
N LEU A 95 0.51 -8.48 3.87
CA LEU A 95 -0.04 -7.14 3.76
C LEU A 95 -0.43 -6.53 5.11
N ASN A 96 -0.41 -7.32 6.18
CA ASN A 96 -0.72 -6.86 7.53
C ASN A 96 0.56 -6.53 8.31
N ASN A 97 1.74 -6.94 7.81
CA ASN A 97 3.01 -6.73 8.47
C ASN A 97 3.89 -5.73 7.69
N PRO A 98 4.04 -4.48 8.18
CA PRO A 98 4.90 -3.46 7.56
C PRO A 98 6.40 -3.75 7.70
N ASN A 99 6.77 -4.72 8.53
CA ASN A 99 8.15 -5.10 8.84
C ASN A 99 8.42 -6.57 8.50
N GLN A 100 7.72 -7.11 7.49
CA GLN A 100 8.00 -8.45 6.98
C GLN A 100 9.48 -8.52 6.55
N GLN A 101 10.18 -9.56 6.98
CA GLN A 101 11.53 -9.81 6.48
C GLN A 101 11.48 -10.17 5.00
N CYS A 102 12.04 -9.30 4.16
CA CYS A 102 12.10 -9.49 2.72
C CYS A 102 13.30 -10.37 2.33
N LYS A 103 13.14 -11.17 1.27
CA LYS A 103 14.25 -11.94 0.69
C LYS A 103 15.26 -10.97 0.06
N TYR A 104 16.50 -11.45 -0.15
CA TYR A 104 17.53 -10.64 -0.81
C TYR A 104 17.02 -10.16 -2.18
N ASP A 105 17.10 -8.85 -2.43
CA ASP A 105 16.63 -8.18 -3.65
C ASP A 105 15.12 -8.31 -3.95
N ASP A 106 14.29 -8.59 -2.94
CA ASP A 106 12.82 -8.60 -3.10
C ASP A 106 12.25 -7.18 -3.10
N LYS A 107 12.36 -6.52 -4.24
CA LYS A 107 11.89 -5.15 -4.47
C LYS A 107 10.40 -4.98 -4.16
N LEU A 108 9.57 -5.97 -4.48
CA LEU A 108 8.13 -5.91 -4.23
C LEU A 108 7.84 -5.89 -2.72
N CYS A 109 8.48 -6.78 -1.95
CA CYS A 109 8.35 -6.81 -0.49
C CYS A 109 8.86 -5.52 0.16
N ASN A 110 10.01 -5.01 -0.28
CA ASN A 110 10.60 -3.78 0.27
C ASN A 110 9.68 -2.58 0.04
N LEU A 111 9.18 -2.39 -1.18
CA LEU A 111 8.24 -1.30 -1.50
C LEU A 111 6.94 -1.42 -0.70
N LYS A 112 6.43 -2.64 -0.51
CA LYS A 112 5.27 -2.89 0.34
C LYS A 112 5.53 -2.44 1.78
N ASN A 113 6.68 -2.78 2.36
CA ASN A 113 7.04 -2.38 3.72
C ASN A 113 7.19 -0.86 3.84
N GLU A 114 7.87 -0.21 2.88
CA GLU A 114 8.03 1.24 2.85
C GLU A 114 6.68 1.96 2.79
N PHE A 115 5.81 1.50 1.88
CA PHE A 115 4.47 2.02 1.72
C PHE A 115 3.64 1.89 3.01
N LEU A 116 3.56 0.68 3.59
CA LEU A 116 2.79 0.46 4.82
C LEU A 116 3.35 1.27 6.00
N ASN A 117 4.66 1.40 6.12
CA ASN A 117 5.28 2.21 7.17
C ASN A 117 4.94 3.70 7.02
N SER A 118 5.01 4.25 5.80
CA SER A 118 4.60 5.63 5.55
C SER A 118 3.11 5.85 5.83
N TYR A 119 2.26 4.92 5.41
CA TYR A 119 0.84 4.96 5.69
C TYR A 119 0.54 4.96 7.20
N LEU A 120 1.18 4.07 7.97
CA LEU A 120 0.99 3.99 9.42
C LEU A 120 1.46 5.26 10.14
N LYS A 121 2.62 5.82 9.73
CA LYS A 121 3.11 7.09 10.26
C LYS A 121 2.12 8.23 10.00
N THR A 122 1.61 8.31 8.77
CA THR A 122 0.62 9.33 8.37
C THR A 122 -0.68 9.16 9.14
N THR A 123 -1.14 7.93 9.33
CA THR A 123 -2.31 7.61 10.14
C THR A 123 -2.15 8.06 11.59
N ASN A 124 -0.98 7.83 12.18
CA ASN A 124 -0.69 8.28 13.54
C ASN A 124 -0.62 9.81 13.63
N LYS A 125 -0.08 10.48 12.61
CA LYS A 125 -0.07 11.95 12.54
C LYS A 125 -1.50 12.50 12.49
N ILE A 126 -2.38 11.94 11.67
CA ILE A 126 -3.80 12.34 11.61
C ILE A 126 -4.43 12.18 12.99
N LYS A 127 -4.25 11.02 13.65
CA LYS A 127 -4.77 10.77 15.00
C LYS A 127 -4.27 11.78 16.04
N SER A 128 -3.06 12.32 15.88
CA SER A 128 -2.52 13.35 16.78
C SER A 128 -3.07 14.76 16.53
N LEU A 129 -3.69 14.99 15.36
CA LEU A 129 -4.22 16.28 14.93
C LEU A 129 -5.76 16.39 15.09
N ILE A 130 -6.44 15.32 15.50
CA ILE A 130 -7.91 15.21 15.64
C ILE A 130 -8.35 14.94 17.08
#